data_AF-A0A329VVI2-F1
#
_entry.id   AF-A0A329VVI2-F1
#
_cell.length_a   1.000
_cell.length_b   1.000
_cell.length_c   1.000
_cell.angle_alpha   90.00
_cell.angle_beta   90.00
_cell.angle_gamma   90.00
#
_symmetry.space_group_name_H-M   'P 1'
#
loop_
_entity.id
_entity.type
_entity.pdbx_description
1 polymer ?
#
loop_
_entity_poly.entity_id
_entity_poly.type
_entity_poly.pdbx_seq_one_letter_code
_entity_poly.pdbx_strand_id
1 'polypeptide(L)' 'MAARLEIIISFDEDLNKCHVEYTTGESLDIVNEEKEVIIQLRNKLLCSMENELARGIRHYLH' A
#
# COMPACT_ATOMS: atom_id res chain seq x y z
N MET A 1 -2.82 20.63 10.46
CA MET A 1 -3.09 19.86 9.23
C MET A 1 -2.02 18.80 9.05
N ALA A 2 -2.31 17.58 9.48
CA ALA A 2 -1.44 16.45 9.24
C ALA A 2 -2.28 15.22 8.90
N ALA A 3 -1.90 14.57 7.80
CA ALA A 3 -2.48 13.34 7.33
C ALA A 3 -1.38 12.27 7.35
N ARG A 4 -1.67 11.11 7.92
CA ARG A 4 -0.73 10.00 8.06
C ARG A 4 -1.28 8.78 7.37
N LEU A 5 -0.45 8.19 6.52
CA LEU A 5 -0.68 6.88 5.91
C LEU A 5 0.40 5.94 6.40
N GLU A 6 0.00 4.86 7.05
CA GLU A 6 0.88 3.77 7.45
C GLU A 6 0.55 2.53 6.65
N ILE A 7 1.58 1.87 6.15
CA ILE A 7 1.48 0.65 5.37
C ILE A 7 2.43 -0.36 5.99
N ILE A 8 1.89 -1.51 6.35
CA ILE A 8 2.62 -2.64 6.92
C ILE A 8 2.64 -3.73 5.87
N ILE A 9 3.84 -4.19 5.53
CA ILE A 9 4.07 -5.23 4.54
C ILE A 9 4.70 -6.40 5.26
N SER A 10 3.98 -7.51 5.30
CA SER A 10 4.38 -8.74 5.97
C SER A 10 4.59 -9.82 4.92
N PHE A 11 5.69 -10.57 5.03
CA PHE A 11 5.93 -11.72 4.18
C PHE A 11 5.86 -13.00 5.02
N ASP A 12 4.96 -13.88 4.63
CA ASP A 12 4.85 -15.23 5.18
C ASP A 12 5.70 -16.15 4.30
N GLU A 13 6.86 -16.55 4.82
CA GLU A 13 7.80 -17.43 4.13
C GLU A 13 7.23 -18.84 3.92
N ASP A 14 6.44 -19.35 4.86
CA ASP A 14 5.87 -20.70 4.82
C ASP A 14 4.79 -20.82 3.74
N LEU A 15 3.98 -19.77 3.58
CA LEU A 15 2.93 -19.73 2.57
C LEU A 15 3.38 -19.08 1.26
N ASN A 16 4.61 -18.55 1.20
CA ASN A 16 5.12 -17.71 0.12
C ASN A 16 4.10 -16.61 -0.27
N LYS A 17 3.51 -15.97 0.74
CA LYS A 17 2.44 -14.98 0.57
C LYS A 17 2.85 -13.65 1.17
N CYS A 18 2.59 -12.58 0.42
CA CYS A 18 2.69 -11.22 0.92
C CYS A 18 1.33 -10.79 1.47
N HIS A 19 1.32 -10.25 2.68
CA HIS A 19 0.17 -9.61 3.31
C HIS A 19 0.44 -8.11 3.45
N VAL A 20 -0.52 -7.30 3.02
CA VAL A 20 -0.40 -5.84 3.07
C VAL A 20 -1.57 -5.28 3.87
N GLU A 21 -1.26 -4.54 4.92
CA GLU A 21 -2.21 -3.83 5.76
C GLU A 21 -1.92 -2.34 5.69
N TYR A 22 -2.94 -1.52 5.84
CA TYR A 22 -2.76 -0.07 5.92
C TYR A 22 -3.71 0.56 6.92
N THR A 23 -3.26 1.67 7.50
CA THR A 23 -4.06 2.51 8.38
C THR A 23 -3.86 3.98 8.00
N THR A 24 -4.92 4.76 8.14
CA THR A 24 -4.89 6.20 7.89
C THR A 24 -5.26 6.93 9.17
N GLY A 25 -4.45 7.91 9.54
CA GLY A 25 -4.72 8.85 10.63
C GLY A 25 -4.90 10.25 10.08
N GLU A 26 -5.91 10.96 10.56
CA GLU A 26 -6.18 12.34 10.12
C GLU A 26 -6.41 13.25 11.32
N SER A 27 -5.92 14.49 11.22
CA SER A 27 -6.25 15.56 12.16
C SER A 27 -7.65 16.12 11.86
N LEU A 28 -8.33 16.63 12.89
CA LEU A 28 -9.73 17.12 12.80
C LEU A 28 -9.90 18.29 11.80
N ASP A 29 -8.81 18.98 11.46
CA ASP A 29 -8.71 20.16 10.60
C ASP A 29 -8.28 19.84 9.16
N ILE A 30 -8.20 18.56 8.75
CA ILE A 30 -7.80 18.17 7.40
C ILE A 30 -8.87 18.55 6.35
N VAL A 31 -8.46 19.04 5.18
CA VAL A 31 -9.40 19.31 4.08
C VAL A 31 -9.65 18.07 3.23
N ASN A 32 -10.82 18.00 2.58
CA ASN A 32 -11.21 16.83 1.78
C ASN A 32 -10.22 16.53 0.64
N GLU A 33 -9.62 17.55 0.05
CA GLU A 33 -8.60 17.42 -0.98
C GLU A 33 -7.36 16.67 -0.47
N GLU A 34 -6.94 16.90 0.78
CA GLU A 34 -5.82 16.19 1.39
C GLU A 34 -6.16 14.71 1.64
N LYS A 35 -7.41 14.41 2.01
CA LYS A 35 -7.90 13.02 2.16
C LYS A 35 -7.86 12.29 0.82
N GLU A 36 -8.32 12.92 -0.23
CA GLU A 36 -8.30 12.36 -1.58
C GLU A 36 -6.87 12.07 -2.05
N VAL A 37 -5.92 12.96 -1.75
CA VAL A 37 -4.51 12.74 -2.07
C VAL A 37 -3.94 11.52 -1.34
N ILE A 38 -4.26 11.34 -0.04
CA ILE A 38 -3.83 10.15 0.72
C ILE A 38 -4.42 8.87 0.12
N ILE A 39 -5.70 8.87 -0.25
CA ILE A 39 -6.37 7.72 -0.87
C ILE A 39 -5.71 7.38 -2.22
N GLN A 40 -5.43 8.39 -3.05
CA GLN A 40 -4.76 8.20 -4.33
C GLN A 40 -3.35 7.64 -4.17
N LEU A 41 -2.56 8.17 -3.21
CA LEU A 41 -1.23 7.68 -2.90
C LEU A 41 -1.26 6.22 -2.45
N ARG A 42 -2.17 5.87 -1.54
CA ARG A 42 -2.37 4.48 -1.09
C ARG A 42 -2.66 3.55 -2.26
N ASN A 43 -3.65 3.88 -3.09
CA ASN A 43 -4.06 3.02 -4.19
C ASN A 43 -2.91 2.85 -5.21
N LYS A 44 -2.18 3.93 -5.52
CA LYS A 44 -1.06 3.88 -6.44
C LYS A 44 0.08 3.01 -5.92
N LEU A 45 0.35 3.07 -4.60
CA LEU A 45 1.38 2.25 -3.99
C LEU A 45 1.01 0.75 -4.03
N LEU A 46 -0.23 0.43 -3.64
CA LEU A 46 -0.74 -0.95 -3.67
C LEU A 46 -0.70 -1.54 -5.10
N CYS A 47 -1.18 -0.80 -6.10
CA CYS A 47 -1.10 -1.26 -7.49
C CYS A 47 0.35 -1.44 -7.97
N SER A 48 1.27 -0.57 -7.56
CA SER A 48 2.69 -0.72 -7.91
C SER A 48 3.29 -1.99 -7.30
N MET A 49 2.92 -2.32 -6.06
CA MET A 49 3.39 -3.53 -5.40
C MET A 49 2.83 -4.80 -6.04
N GLU A 50 1.54 -4.82 -6.37
CA GLU A 50 0.90 -5.95 -7.10
C GLU A 50 1.58 -6.19 -8.45
N ASN A 51 1.91 -5.13 -9.19
CA ASN A 51 2.59 -5.22 -10.47
C ASN A 51 4.02 -5.78 -10.35
N GLU A 52 4.77 -5.38 -9.32
CA GLU A 52 6.11 -5.91 -9.08
C GLU A 52 6.07 -7.37 -8.59
N LEU A 53 5.09 -7.75 -7.76
CA LEU A 53 4.85 -9.14 -7.39
C LEU A 53 4.53 -10.00 -8.63
N ALA A 54 3.66 -9.49 -9.50
CA ALA A 54 3.31 -10.15 -10.75
C ALA A 54 4.50 -10.26 -11.73
N ARG A 55 5.43 -9.29 -11.72
CA ARG A 55 6.70 -9.37 -12.49
C ARG A 55 7.67 -10.38 -11.87
N GLY A 56 7.80 -10.42 -10.55
CA GLY A 56 8.64 -11.37 -9.84
C GLY A 56 8.25 -12.82 -10.14
N ILE A 57 6.95 -13.14 -10.09
CA ILE A 57 6.43 -14.48 -10.41
C ILE A 57 6.78 -14.88 -11.86
N ARG A 58 6.77 -13.94 -12.82
CA ARG A 58 7.15 -14.23 -14.21
C ARG A 58 8.64 -14.51 -14.38
N HIS A 59 9.51 -13.97 -13.53
CA HIS A 59 10.95 -14.25 -13.57
C HIS A 59 11.33 -15.59 -12.93
N TYR A 60 10.52 -16.14 -12.02
CA TYR A 60 10.76 -17.46 -11.43
C TYR A 60 10.21 -18.63 -12.26
N LEU A 61 9.38 -18.35 -13.27
CA LEU A 61 8.77 -19.35 -14.15
C LEU A 61 9.55 -19.57 -15.47
N HIS A 62 10.75 -19.03 -15.61
CA HIS A 62 11.55 -19.11 -16.85
C HIS A 62 12.97 -19.62 -16.63
#